data_AF-A0A0U5GWI7-F1
#
_entry.id   AF-A0A0U5GWI7-F1
#
_cell.length_a   1.000
_cell.length_b   1.000
_cell.length_c   1.000
_cell.angle_alpha   90.00
_cell.angle_beta   90.00
_cell.angle_gamma   90.00
#
_symmetry.space_group_name_H-M   'P 1'
#
loop_
_entity.id
_entity.type
_entity.pdbx_description
1 polymer ?
#
loop_
_entity_poly.entity_id
_entity_poly.type
_entity_poly.pdbx_seq_one_letter_code
_entity_poly.pdbx_strand_id
1 'polypeptide(L)'
;MIETVKYTCADSTLLGNFIENHDNPRFASYTNDMSLAKNVAAFLILSDGIPMIYAGQEQHYSGGSDPYNREVTWLSGYSTESELYKLVAASNAIRTHAIGQDEGYLTYMNWPIYQDDSTIAMRKGYDGTQIITVLTNAGADGSSYTLSLPNTGYEAGLELTEIYSCTSLTVDSDGSVPVPMKGGLPRVLYPNAGLEGSGICQ
;
A
#
# COMPACT_ATOMS: atom_id res chain seq x y z
N MET A 1 14.95 -0.67 5.98
CA MET A 1 15.12 -0.36 4.55
C MET A 1 14.68 1.06 4.22
N ILE A 2 13.42 1.46 4.48
CA ILE A 2 12.90 2.81 4.16
C ILE A 2 13.80 3.92 4.73
N GLU A 3 14.09 3.90 6.04
CA GLU A 3 15.00 4.87 6.67
C GLU A 3 16.42 4.86 6.09
N THR A 4 16.93 3.68 5.74
CA THR A 4 18.26 3.56 5.14
C THR A 4 18.29 4.26 3.78
N VAL A 5 17.35 3.95 2.88
CA VAL A 5 17.24 4.55 1.55
C VAL A 5 17.04 6.07 1.65
N LYS A 6 16.20 6.51 2.58
CA LYS A 6 15.93 7.92 2.86
C LYS A 6 17.20 8.73 3.17
N TYR A 7 18.15 8.17 3.90
CA TYR A 7 19.39 8.88 4.27
C TYR A 7 20.59 8.59 3.38
N THR A 8 20.62 7.47 2.65
CA THR A 8 21.77 7.10 1.81
C THR A 8 21.64 7.54 0.36
N CYS A 9 20.42 7.61 -0.18
CA CYS A 9 20.18 8.14 -1.52
C CYS A 9 20.09 9.67 -1.46
N ALA A 10 20.53 10.35 -2.53
CA ALA A 10 20.44 11.81 -2.63
C ALA A 10 18.98 12.30 -2.57
N ASP A 11 18.07 11.54 -3.17
CA ASP A 11 16.63 11.77 -3.11
C ASP A 11 15.90 10.43 -3.32
N SER A 12 15.22 9.92 -2.28
CA SER A 12 14.43 8.68 -2.36
C SER A 12 13.18 8.84 -3.23
N THR A 13 12.65 10.06 -3.37
CA THR A 13 11.39 10.34 -4.07
C THR A 13 11.50 10.28 -5.59
N LEU A 14 12.74 10.29 -6.11
CA LEU A 14 13.05 10.16 -7.54
C LEU A 14 13.42 8.73 -7.97
N LEU A 15 13.42 7.77 -7.05
CA LEU A 15 13.72 6.36 -7.35
C LEU A 15 12.53 5.66 -8.00
N GLY A 16 12.79 4.60 -8.78
CA GLY A 16 11.75 3.71 -9.31
C GLY A 16 11.59 2.47 -8.44
N ASN A 17 10.37 2.22 -7.94
CA ASN A 17 10.08 1.05 -7.11
C ASN A 17 9.44 -0.06 -7.94
N PHE A 18 10.01 -1.26 -7.90
CA PHE A 18 9.43 -2.45 -8.51
C PHE A 18 9.70 -3.69 -7.64
N ILE A 19 8.82 -4.69 -7.74
CA ILE A 19 9.06 -6.04 -7.20
C ILE A 19 9.09 -7.11 -8.30
N GLU A 20 8.49 -6.82 -9.45
CA GLU A 20 8.53 -7.66 -10.65
C GLU A 20 9.14 -6.90 -11.81
N ASN A 21 9.88 -7.61 -12.65
CA ASN A 21 10.36 -7.14 -13.94
C ASN A 21 10.59 -8.36 -14.86
N HIS A 22 11.13 -8.11 -16.05
CA HIS A 22 11.39 -9.15 -17.05
C HIS A 22 12.73 -9.88 -16.86
N ASP A 23 13.54 -9.50 -15.88
CA ASP A 23 14.88 -10.07 -15.62
C ASP A 23 14.93 -10.92 -14.34
N ASN A 24 13.86 -10.93 -13.55
CA ASN A 24 13.72 -11.70 -12.32
C ASN A 24 12.44 -12.53 -12.35
N PRO A 25 12.38 -13.68 -11.65
CA PRO A 25 11.13 -14.40 -11.43
C PRO A 25 10.05 -13.48 -10.86
N ARG A 26 8.80 -13.71 -11.25
CA ARG A 26 7.65 -12.94 -10.72
C ARG A 26 7.48 -13.17 -9.23
N PHE A 27 6.81 -12.25 -8.54
CA PHE A 27 6.54 -12.40 -7.12
C PHE A 27 5.77 -13.69 -6.83
N ALA A 28 4.75 -13.97 -7.66
CA ALA A 28 3.92 -15.17 -7.50
C ALA A 28 4.67 -16.50 -7.78
N SER A 29 5.88 -16.45 -8.34
CA SER A 29 6.74 -17.63 -8.48
C SER A 29 7.37 -18.07 -7.14
N TYR A 30 7.51 -17.14 -6.19
CA TYR A 30 8.02 -17.42 -4.84
C TYR A 30 6.91 -17.83 -3.87
N THR A 31 5.72 -17.29 -4.03
CA THR A 31 4.54 -17.61 -3.21
C THR A 31 3.27 -17.30 -3.98
N ASN A 32 2.27 -18.19 -3.91
CA ASN A 32 0.95 -17.94 -4.49
C ASN A 32 -0.01 -17.23 -3.49
N ASP A 33 0.50 -16.74 -2.36
CA ASP A 33 -0.30 -16.05 -1.36
C ASP A 33 -0.72 -14.65 -1.83
N MET A 34 -2.01 -14.51 -2.12
CA MET A 34 -2.61 -13.27 -2.61
C MET A 34 -2.51 -12.12 -1.61
N SER A 35 -2.56 -12.40 -0.30
CA SER A 35 -2.42 -11.37 0.72
C SER A 35 -1.01 -10.80 0.71
N LEU A 36 0.02 -11.64 0.55
CA LEU A 36 1.39 -11.15 0.39
C LEU A 36 1.57 -10.33 -0.89
N ALA A 37 0.98 -10.76 -2.01
CA ALA A 37 1.01 -10.02 -3.26
C ALA A 37 0.34 -8.64 -3.14
N LYS A 38 -0.78 -8.56 -2.40
CA LYS A 38 -1.46 -7.29 -2.10
C LYS A 38 -0.60 -6.35 -1.26
N ASN A 39 0.07 -6.86 -0.22
CA ASN A 39 0.93 -6.04 0.63
C ASN A 39 2.10 -5.43 -0.15
N VAL A 40 2.77 -6.22 -0.99
CA VAL A 40 3.90 -5.68 -1.77
C VAL A 40 3.44 -4.72 -2.85
N ALA A 41 2.31 -4.97 -3.52
CA ALA A 41 1.74 -4.01 -4.48
C ALA A 41 1.35 -2.68 -3.81
N ALA A 42 0.73 -2.74 -2.62
CA ALA A 42 0.43 -1.55 -1.83
C ALA A 42 1.70 -0.78 -1.45
N PHE A 43 2.76 -1.48 -1.00
CA PHE A 43 4.06 -0.88 -0.69
C PHE A 43 4.65 -0.15 -1.88
N LEU A 44 4.68 -0.77 -3.06
CA LEU A 44 5.27 -0.18 -4.26
C LEU A 44 4.61 1.16 -4.61
N ILE A 45 3.28 1.21 -4.50
CA ILE A 45 2.48 2.39 -4.86
C ILE A 45 2.60 3.50 -3.81
N LEU A 46 2.61 3.17 -2.52
CA LEU A 46 2.44 4.14 -1.43
C LEU A 46 3.74 4.52 -0.70
N SER A 47 4.87 3.92 -1.07
CA SER A 47 6.20 4.32 -0.58
C SER A 47 6.82 5.48 -1.40
N ASP A 48 7.99 5.94 -1.00
CA ASP A 48 8.75 6.97 -1.73
C ASP A 48 9.17 6.50 -3.11
N GLY A 49 9.00 7.34 -4.12
CA GLY A 49 9.45 7.05 -5.49
C GLY A 49 8.30 7.00 -6.50
N ILE A 50 8.66 6.55 -7.69
CA ILE A 50 7.77 6.34 -8.82
C ILE A 50 7.40 4.84 -8.84
N PRO A 51 6.12 4.49 -8.65
CA PRO A 51 5.71 3.09 -8.63
C PRO A 51 5.72 2.47 -10.02
N MET A 52 6.31 1.28 -10.12
CA MET A 52 6.37 0.50 -11.36
C MET A 52 5.73 -0.87 -11.14
N ILE A 53 4.62 -1.12 -11.82
CA ILE A 53 3.94 -2.43 -11.87
C ILE A 53 4.24 -3.06 -13.23
N TYR A 54 4.72 -4.30 -13.25
CA TYR A 54 5.06 -5.02 -14.48
C TYR A 54 3.84 -5.75 -15.03
N ALA A 55 3.57 -5.65 -16.33
CA ALA A 55 2.39 -6.24 -16.95
C ALA A 55 2.28 -7.75 -16.66
N GLY A 56 1.10 -8.16 -16.19
CA GLY A 56 0.83 -9.52 -15.70
C GLY A 56 0.84 -9.62 -14.17
N GLN A 57 1.50 -8.70 -13.45
CA GLN A 57 1.47 -8.67 -11.98
C GLN A 57 0.05 -8.45 -11.46
N GLU A 58 -0.72 -7.56 -12.10
CA GLU A 58 -2.13 -7.31 -11.79
C GLU A 58 -3.05 -8.52 -12.05
N GLN A 59 -2.56 -9.50 -12.82
CA GLN A 59 -3.22 -10.77 -13.11
C GLN A 59 -2.60 -11.94 -12.35
N HIS A 60 -1.71 -11.65 -11.39
CA HIS A 60 -1.02 -12.62 -10.55
C HIS A 60 -0.26 -13.69 -11.34
N TYR A 61 0.39 -13.28 -12.44
CA TYR A 61 1.27 -14.15 -13.21
C TYR A 61 2.43 -14.67 -12.35
N SER A 62 2.84 -15.93 -12.56
CA SER A 62 3.79 -16.65 -11.70
C SER A 62 4.99 -17.24 -12.43
N GLY A 63 5.31 -16.74 -13.62
CA GLY A 63 6.49 -17.11 -14.39
C GLY A 63 7.79 -17.02 -13.58
N GLY A 64 8.63 -18.05 -13.72
CA GLY A 64 9.98 -18.10 -13.16
C GLY A 64 10.97 -17.19 -13.90
N SER A 65 12.26 -17.54 -13.92
CA SER A 65 13.27 -16.76 -14.65
C SER A 65 13.01 -16.68 -16.16
N ASP A 66 13.67 -15.73 -16.83
CA ASP A 66 13.66 -15.57 -18.30
C ASP A 66 13.82 -16.94 -19.02
N PRO A 67 12.93 -17.31 -19.95
CA PRO A 67 11.83 -16.52 -20.56
C PRO A 67 10.45 -16.66 -19.93
N TYR A 68 10.33 -17.38 -18.81
CA TYR A 68 9.02 -17.72 -18.25
C TYR A 68 8.26 -16.53 -17.65
N ASN A 69 8.96 -15.45 -17.26
CA ASN A 69 8.38 -14.17 -16.78
C ASN A 69 8.00 -13.18 -17.91
N ARG A 70 8.02 -13.62 -19.16
CA ARG A 70 7.61 -12.84 -20.35
C ARG A 70 6.26 -13.32 -20.88
N GLU A 71 5.34 -13.65 -19.98
CA GLU A 71 4.00 -14.12 -20.35
C GLU A 71 3.19 -13.02 -21.02
N VAL A 72 2.18 -13.47 -21.74
CA VAL A 72 1.44 -12.66 -22.68
C VAL A 72 0.16 -12.15 -22.03
N THR A 73 0.11 -10.86 -21.68
CA THR A 73 -0.98 -10.26 -20.88
C THR A 73 -2.38 -10.49 -21.46
N TRP A 74 -2.54 -10.51 -22.78
CA TRP A 74 -3.86 -10.73 -23.41
C TRP A 74 -4.46 -12.10 -23.10
N LEU A 75 -3.65 -13.09 -22.70
CA LEU A 75 -4.15 -14.40 -22.29
C LEU A 75 -4.91 -14.35 -20.95
N SER A 76 -4.75 -13.29 -20.15
CA SER A 76 -5.59 -13.05 -18.97
C SER A 76 -7.04 -12.69 -19.31
N GLY A 77 -7.32 -12.35 -20.58
CA GLY A 77 -8.60 -11.75 -20.98
C GLY A 77 -8.77 -10.32 -20.49
N TYR A 78 -7.73 -9.69 -19.95
CA TYR A 78 -7.74 -8.33 -19.38
C TYR A 78 -8.79 -8.15 -18.29
N SER A 79 -8.94 -9.15 -17.41
CA SER A 79 -9.91 -9.08 -16.32
C SER A 79 -9.64 -7.87 -15.42
N THR A 80 -10.58 -6.93 -15.39
CA THR A 80 -10.60 -5.82 -14.42
C THR A 80 -11.13 -6.26 -13.06
N GLU A 81 -11.57 -7.52 -12.96
CA GLU A 81 -12.16 -8.08 -11.74
C GLU A 81 -11.14 -8.79 -10.84
N SER A 82 -9.87 -8.93 -11.30
CA SER A 82 -8.84 -9.59 -10.51
C SER A 82 -8.54 -8.81 -9.22
N GLU A 83 -8.13 -9.55 -8.18
CA GLU A 83 -7.89 -8.97 -6.86
C GLU A 83 -6.79 -7.89 -6.87
N LEU A 84 -5.70 -8.15 -7.60
CA LEU A 84 -4.59 -7.20 -7.71
C LEU A 84 -4.93 -6.03 -8.63
N TYR A 85 -5.76 -6.20 -9.68
CA TYR A 85 -6.23 -5.08 -10.48
C TYR A 85 -7.01 -4.08 -9.63
N LYS A 86 -7.98 -4.56 -8.84
CA LYS A 86 -8.77 -3.69 -7.93
C LYS A 86 -7.91 -3.02 -6.88
N LEU A 87 -6.97 -3.76 -6.27
CA LEU A 87 -6.06 -3.20 -5.28
C LEU A 87 -5.15 -2.13 -5.88
N VAL A 88 -4.52 -2.38 -7.03
CA VAL A 88 -3.67 -1.40 -7.73
C VAL A 88 -4.47 -0.17 -8.12
N ALA A 89 -5.72 -0.33 -8.57
CA ALA A 89 -6.61 0.77 -8.88
C ALA A 89 -6.90 1.63 -7.63
N ALA A 90 -7.30 1.00 -6.52
CA ALA A 90 -7.59 1.70 -5.26
C ALA A 90 -6.35 2.43 -4.71
N SER A 91 -5.19 1.76 -4.71
CA SER A 91 -3.91 2.35 -4.26
C SER A 91 -3.49 3.56 -5.11
N ASN A 92 -3.62 3.46 -6.44
CA ASN A 92 -3.31 4.60 -7.31
C ASN A 92 -4.32 5.73 -7.18
N ALA A 93 -5.60 5.42 -6.98
CA ALA A 93 -6.65 6.41 -6.76
C ALA A 93 -6.35 7.25 -5.52
N ILE A 94 -6.07 6.61 -4.37
CA ILE A 94 -5.77 7.35 -3.14
C ILE A 94 -4.43 8.10 -3.23
N ARG A 95 -3.40 7.53 -3.85
CA ARG A 95 -2.12 8.25 -4.09
C ARG A 95 -2.34 9.49 -4.93
N THR A 96 -3.09 9.38 -6.03
CA THR A 96 -3.39 10.50 -6.93
C THR A 96 -4.21 11.57 -6.21
N HIS A 97 -5.18 11.14 -5.41
CA HIS A 97 -6.00 12.05 -4.60
C HIS A 97 -5.13 12.83 -3.60
N ALA A 98 -4.28 12.14 -2.83
CA ALA A 98 -3.39 12.80 -1.87
C ALA A 98 -2.42 13.78 -2.54
N ILE A 99 -1.88 13.46 -3.71
CA ILE A 99 -1.07 14.41 -4.52
C ILE A 99 -1.87 15.67 -4.88
N GLY A 100 -3.16 15.53 -5.17
CA GLY A 100 -4.03 16.66 -5.48
C GLY A 100 -4.43 17.50 -4.26
N GLN A 101 -4.35 16.93 -3.05
CA GLN A 101 -4.69 17.62 -1.80
C GLN A 101 -3.49 18.30 -1.13
N ASP A 102 -2.27 17.81 -1.37
CA ASP A 102 -1.05 18.28 -0.72
C ASP A 102 0.11 18.35 -1.74
N GLU A 103 0.50 19.57 -2.12
CA GLU A 103 1.64 19.83 -3.02
C GLU A 103 2.95 19.23 -2.49
N GLY A 104 3.06 19.05 -1.17
CA GLY A 104 4.22 18.48 -0.50
C GLY A 104 4.21 16.95 -0.40
N TYR A 105 3.11 16.27 -0.76
CA TYR A 105 2.98 14.81 -0.58
C TYR A 105 4.11 14.02 -1.26
N LEU A 106 4.46 14.40 -2.49
CA LEU A 106 5.49 13.70 -3.27
C LEU A 106 6.88 13.86 -2.64
N THR A 107 7.20 15.04 -2.12
CA THR A 107 8.49 15.37 -1.50
C THR A 107 8.58 14.97 -0.03
N TYR A 108 7.46 14.69 0.62
CA TYR A 108 7.46 14.16 1.98
C TYR A 108 8.13 12.78 1.97
N MET A 109 9.28 12.63 2.61
CA MET A 109 9.98 11.34 2.67
C MET A 109 9.25 10.37 3.59
N ASN A 110 8.82 9.23 3.03
CA ASN A 110 8.07 8.18 3.70
C ASN A 110 8.72 7.80 5.05
N TRP A 111 7.91 7.71 6.09
CA TRP A 111 8.36 7.53 7.47
C TRP A 111 7.78 6.25 8.06
N PRO A 112 8.59 5.21 8.34
CA PRO A 112 8.13 4.06 9.11
C PRO A 112 7.87 4.47 10.57
N ILE A 113 6.60 4.33 10.99
CA ILE A 113 6.11 4.78 12.30
C ILE A 113 5.89 3.62 13.29
N TYR A 114 5.85 2.39 12.79
CA TYR A 114 5.68 1.17 13.58
C TYR A 114 6.31 -0.02 12.88
N GLN A 115 6.88 -0.94 13.67
CA GLN A 115 7.37 -2.22 13.18
C GLN A 115 7.30 -3.27 14.30
N ASP A 116 6.82 -4.47 13.96
CA ASP A 116 6.98 -5.69 14.75
C ASP A 116 7.54 -6.82 13.85
N ASP A 117 7.50 -8.07 14.32
CA ASP A 117 8.01 -9.24 13.58
C ASP A 117 7.33 -9.47 12.21
N SER A 118 6.08 -9.02 12.08
CA SER A 118 5.19 -9.33 10.96
C SER A 118 4.51 -8.12 10.33
N THR A 119 4.65 -6.93 10.92
CA THR A 119 3.91 -5.72 10.53
C THR A 119 4.86 -4.54 10.39
N ILE A 120 4.64 -3.72 9.37
CA ILE A 120 5.25 -2.40 9.23
C ILE A 120 4.16 -1.39 8.93
N ALA A 121 4.16 -0.25 9.62
CA ALA A 121 3.31 0.88 9.27
C ALA A 121 4.16 2.07 8.83
N MET A 122 3.68 2.75 7.78
CA MET A 122 4.35 3.85 7.12
C MET A 122 3.42 5.05 7.05
N ARG A 123 3.99 6.24 7.20
CA ARG A 123 3.32 7.52 7.04
C ARG A 123 3.96 8.27 5.87
N LYS A 124 3.13 8.79 4.97
CA LYS A 124 3.57 9.71 3.91
C LYS A 124 2.56 10.85 3.73
N GLY A 125 3.06 12.09 3.71
CA GLY A 125 2.26 13.32 3.63
C GLY A 125 2.27 14.13 4.94
N TYR A 126 1.91 15.40 4.83
CA TYR A 126 1.89 16.32 5.95
C TYR A 126 0.63 16.15 6.81
N ASP A 127 0.64 16.73 8.02
CA ASP A 127 -0.46 16.58 8.97
C ASP A 127 -1.81 17.03 8.38
N GLY A 128 -2.85 16.23 8.62
CA GLY A 128 -4.21 16.42 8.10
C GLY A 128 -4.46 15.84 6.71
N THR A 129 -3.43 15.46 5.96
CA THR A 129 -3.53 14.88 4.61
C THR A 129 -2.60 13.68 4.39
N GLN A 130 -1.96 13.19 5.46
CA GLN A 130 -1.09 12.03 5.36
C GLN A 130 -1.87 10.77 5.00
N ILE A 131 -1.24 9.86 4.25
CA ILE A 131 -1.67 8.48 4.12
C ILE A 131 -0.92 7.66 5.16
N ILE A 132 -1.66 6.82 5.89
CA ILE A 132 -1.07 5.78 6.76
C ILE A 132 -1.26 4.42 6.07
N THR A 133 -0.17 3.73 5.80
CA THR A 133 -0.18 2.39 5.19
C THR A 133 0.31 1.36 6.20
N VAL A 134 -0.49 0.35 6.50
CA VAL A 134 -0.13 -0.78 7.36
C VAL A 134 -0.01 -2.02 6.49
N LEU A 135 1.15 -2.65 6.53
CA LEU A 135 1.49 -3.83 5.75
C LEU A 135 1.89 -4.96 6.68
N THR A 136 1.63 -6.20 6.27
CA THR A 136 2.00 -7.40 7.02
C THR A 136 2.48 -8.53 6.13
N ASN A 137 3.32 -9.40 6.69
CA ASN A 137 3.77 -10.66 6.07
C ASN A 137 3.04 -11.90 6.60
N ALA A 138 1.94 -11.73 7.36
CA ALA A 138 1.21 -12.83 7.98
C ALA A 138 0.53 -13.80 6.98
N GLY A 139 0.39 -13.41 5.71
CA GLY A 139 -0.23 -14.21 4.66
C GLY A 139 -1.75 -14.35 4.80
N ALA A 140 -2.38 -15.06 3.87
CA ALA A 140 -3.82 -15.22 3.78
C ALA A 140 -4.46 -15.86 5.02
N ASP A 141 -3.70 -16.70 5.74
CA ASP A 141 -4.11 -17.35 6.99
C ASP A 141 -3.88 -16.49 8.23
N GLY A 142 -3.46 -15.23 8.07
CA GLY A 142 -3.24 -14.29 9.16
C GLY A 142 -4.48 -14.12 10.05
N SER A 143 -4.27 -14.25 11.36
CA SER A 143 -5.35 -14.16 12.36
C SER A 143 -6.05 -12.80 12.36
N SER A 144 -7.24 -12.74 12.97
CA SER A 144 -7.96 -11.49 13.17
C SER A 144 -7.58 -10.86 14.51
N TYR A 145 -7.16 -9.60 14.50
CA TYR A 145 -6.84 -8.83 15.70
C TYR A 145 -6.97 -7.32 15.41
N THR A 146 -6.94 -6.50 16.46
CA THR A 146 -6.87 -5.05 16.32
C THR A 146 -5.48 -4.58 16.70
N LEU A 147 -4.79 -3.91 15.78
CA LEU A 147 -3.53 -3.23 16.04
C LEU A 147 -3.85 -1.81 16.54
N SER A 148 -3.48 -1.50 17.78
CA SER A 148 -3.43 -0.10 18.26
C SER A 148 -2.17 0.54 17.68
N LEU A 149 -2.34 1.31 16.61
CA LEU A 149 -1.24 1.89 15.84
C LEU A 149 -0.88 3.28 16.38
N PRO A 150 0.32 3.47 16.98
CA PRO A 150 0.76 4.78 17.45
C PRO A 150 1.35 5.64 16.32
N ASN A 151 1.70 6.88 16.65
CA ASN A 151 2.56 7.76 15.84
C ASN A 151 2.02 8.08 14.43
N THR A 152 0.70 7.98 14.21
CA THR A 152 0.07 8.39 12.94
C THR A 152 0.05 9.91 12.77
N GLY A 153 0.05 10.65 13.89
CA GLY A 153 -0.11 12.09 13.94
C GLY A 153 -1.53 12.56 13.61
N TYR A 154 -2.50 11.66 13.70
CA TYR A 154 -3.91 12.06 13.69
C TYR A 154 -4.37 12.42 15.10
N GLU A 155 -5.26 13.41 15.17
CA GLU A 155 -5.85 13.85 16.44
C GLU A 155 -6.92 12.87 16.93
N ALA A 156 -7.06 12.75 18.25
CA ALA A 156 -8.08 11.93 18.87
C ALA A 156 -9.50 12.30 18.38
N GLY A 157 -10.32 11.29 18.10
CA GLY A 157 -11.67 11.47 17.59
C GLY A 157 -11.77 11.78 16.08
N LEU A 158 -10.64 11.91 15.37
CA LEU A 158 -10.68 12.06 13.91
C LEU A 158 -11.25 10.79 13.26
N GLU A 159 -12.14 10.96 12.29
CA GLU A 159 -12.64 9.87 11.47
C GLU A 159 -11.72 9.61 10.28
N LEU A 160 -11.37 8.35 10.10
CA LEU A 160 -10.54 7.84 9.01
C LEU A 160 -11.34 6.85 8.19
N THR A 161 -11.00 6.73 6.92
CA THR A 161 -11.51 5.69 6.02
C THR A 161 -10.39 4.71 5.69
N GLU A 162 -10.66 3.41 5.87
CA GLU A 162 -9.82 2.34 5.35
C GLU A 162 -10.16 2.11 3.87
N ILE A 163 -9.22 2.42 2.98
CA ILE A 163 -9.45 2.58 1.55
C ILE A 163 -9.82 1.27 0.84
N TYR A 164 -9.33 0.11 1.31
CA TYR A 164 -9.59 -1.14 0.60
C TYR A 164 -10.94 -1.77 0.94
N SER A 165 -11.41 -1.61 2.18
CA SER A 165 -12.70 -2.11 2.65
C SER A 165 -13.78 -1.03 2.71
N CYS A 166 -13.42 0.23 2.49
CA CYS A 166 -14.30 1.39 2.62
C CYS A 166 -15.03 1.44 3.96
N THR A 167 -14.32 1.07 5.03
CA THR A 167 -14.84 1.11 6.40
C THR A 167 -14.30 2.32 7.15
N SER A 168 -15.11 2.90 8.03
CA SER A 168 -14.70 4.01 8.87
C SER A 168 -14.06 3.53 10.17
N LEU A 169 -13.05 4.25 10.64
CA LEU A 169 -12.37 4.07 11.92
C LEU A 169 -12.35 5.42 12.64
N THR A 170 -12.26 5.41 13.96
CA THR A 170 -12.07 6.62 14.76
C THR A 170 -10.77 6.50 15.53
N VAL A 171 -9.97 7.56 15.54
CA VAL A 171 -8.75 7.65 16.36
C VAL A 171 -9.14 7.62 17.83
N ASP A 172 -8.50 6.76 18.61
CA ASP A 172 -8.76 6.60 20.04
C ASP A 172 -8.36 7.84 20.83
N SER A 173 -8.85 7.94 22.07
CA SER A 173 -8.61 9.11 22.94
C SER A 173 -7.15 9.32 23.33
N ASP A 174 -6.30 8.30 23.18
CA ASP A 174 -4.86 8.37 23.37
C ASP A 174 -4.09 8.72 22.09
N GLY A 175 -4.79 8.98 20.98
CA GLY A 175 -4.21 9.29 19.67
C GLY A 175 -3.76 8.07 18.86
N SER A 176 -3.95 6.84 19.37
CA SER A 176 -3.69 5.62 18.61
C SER A 176 -4.85 5.33 17.63
N VAL A 177 -4.56 4.60 16.56
CA VAL A 177 -5.58 4.18 15.59
C VAL A 177 -5.86 2.69 15.74
N PRO A 178 -7.11 2.26 16.02
CA PRO A 178 -7.46 0.85 16.19
C PRO A 178 -7.65 0.16 14.83
N VAL A 179 -6.55 -0.26 14.20
CA VAL A 179 -6.56 -0.83 12.85
C VAL A 179 -7.00 -2.31 12.87
N PRO A 180 -8.11 -2.69 12.20
CA PRO A 180 -8.58 -4.07 12.16
C PRO A 180 -7.75 -4.92 11.18
N MET A 181 -6.88 -5.78 11.72
CA MET A 181 -6.03 -6.69 10.95
C MET A 181 -6.73 -8.04 10.77
N LYS A 182 -6.78 -8.55 9.53
CA LYS A 182 -7.40 -9.85 9.21
C LYS A 182 -6.93 -10.39 7.86
N GLY A 183 -6.66 -11.69 7.78
CA GLY A 183 -6.32 -12.39 6.54
C GLY A 183 -5.04 -11.89 5.89
N GLY A 184 -4.13 -11.33 6.70
CA GLY A 184 -2.89 -10.71 6.24
C GLY A 184 -3.05 -9.59 5.21
N LEU A 185 -4.22 -8.94 5.14
CA LEU A 185 -4.46 -7.89 4.16
C LEU A 185 -3.78 -6.57 4.55
N PRO A 186 -3.29 -5.78 3.57
CA PRO A 186 -2.82 -4.43 3.84
C PRO A 186 -3.99 -3.53 4.25
N ARG A 187 -3.67 -2.43 4.94
CA ARG A 187 -4.62 -1.35 5.28
C ARG A 187 -4.05 -0.02 4.83
N VAL A 188 -4.91 0.84 4.29
CA VAL A 188 -4.54 2.20 3.91
C VAL A 188 -5.57 3.13 4.50
N LEU A 189 -5.12 4.09 5.30
CA LEU A 189 -5.99 5.00 6.05
C LEU A 189 -5.79 6.42 5.57
N TYR A 190 -6.90 7.14 5.40
CA TYR A 190 -6.92 8.55 5.04
C TYR A 190 -8.06 9.27 5.79
N PRO A 191 -7.95 10.57 6.11
CA PRO A 191 -9.02 11.31 6.77
C PRO A 191 -10.32 11.31 5.96
N ASN A 192 -11.44 10.94 6.60
CA ASN A 192 -12.74 10.80 5.93
C ASN A 192 -13.19 12.10 5.26
N ALA A 193 -13.06 13.23 5.97
CA ALA A 193 -13.37 14.56 5.45
C ALA A 193 -12.54 14.92 4.20
N GLY A 194 -11.32 14.39 4.08
CA GLY A 194 -10.46 14.60 2.93
C GLY A 194 -10.91 13.84 1.68
N LEU A 195 -11.86 12.91 1.77
CA LEU A 195 -12.35 12.11 0.63
C LEU A 195 -13.64 12.65 -0.01
N GLU A 196 -14.22 13.72 0.53
CA GLU A 196 -15.45 14.30 -0.01
C GLU A 196 -15.26 14.70 -1.48
N GLY A 197 -16.17 14.24 -2.36
CA GLY A 197 -16.10 14.52 -3.79
C GLY A 197 -15.01 13.76 -4.58
N SER A 198 -14.21 12.89 -3.94
CA SER A 198 -13.12 12.15 -4.59
C SER A 198 -13.57 10.96 -5.47
N GLY A 199 -14.78 10.43 -5.25
CA GLY A 199 -15.23 9.16 -5.83
C GLY A 199 -14.65 7.92 -5.16
N ILE A 200 -13.73 8.07 -4.19
CA ILE A 200 -13.16 6.97 -3.42
C ILE A 200 -14.15 6.59 -2.31
N CYS A 201 -14.51 5.30 -2.24
CA CYS A 201 -15.42 4.76 -1.22
C CYS A 201 -16.80 5.44 -1.15
N GLN A 202 -17.36 5.79 -2.31
CA GLN A 202 -18.72 6.33 -2.48
C GLN A 202 -19.72 5.27 -2.92
#